data_AF-A0A2H9PWQ8-F1
#
_entry.id   AF-A0A2H9PWQ8-F1
#
_cell.length_a   1.000
_cell.length_b   1.000
_cell.length_c   1.000
_cell.angle_alpha   90.00
_cell.angle_beta   90.00
_cell.angle_gamma   90.00
#
_symmetry.space_group_name_H-M   'P 1'
#
loop_
_entity.id
_entity.type
_entity.pdbx_description
1 polymer ?
#
loop_
_entity_poly.entity_id
_entity_poly.type
_entity_poly.pdbx_seq_one_letter_code
_entity_poly.pdbx_strand_id
1 'polypeptide(L)'
;MTNYSHSRISTFEQCRYKYKLQYIDRVKVDIPNTVEAFMGGIVHEALARLYQDLLDGHLMDKRALLVYYQDRWAKQWSDDILIAREEMTAGDYIQKGAQFLADYYDANAPFKGRRVLGLETQDYLRLSARDGYHVRIDRLECDDAGNYFVCDYKTSGRLATKDDVDHDRQLAMYSIWVREQFPDCKDVKLVWHYLAFSKTLMSTRTPAQLAALKAQVLRTISTIESCKDPKEFPTNPSRLCDWCVYKSLCPAFAHERKLEQLPAEDIRTEDGVQLVDRYTLLQDEKRGIEQELDGLRQKLIAYAEHEGIDTVYGRSMKVTVKGQQTLRFPPKEERGALVAMLREAGLFEQVADIDTTKLRKLLPDLPPNVREQLGAFLQKVLEYRVTSAKR
;
A
#
# COMPACT_ATOMS: atom_id res chain seq x y z
N MET A 1 -2.63 -17.62 23.20
CA MET A 1 -3.26 -17.24 21.92
C MET A 1 -2.53 -16.02 21.39
N THR A 2 -1.98 -16.07 20.18
CA THR A 2 -1.31 -14.93 19.56
C THR A 2 -2.36 -14.02 18.93
N ASN A 3 -2.39 -12.76 19.32
CA ASN A 3 -3.36 -11.80 18.82
C ASN A 3 -2.78 -10.97 17.67
N TYR A 4 -3.46 -10.99 16.53
CA TYR A 4 -3.16 -10.18 15.36
C TYR A 4 -4.21 -9.08 15.22
N SER A 5 -3.86 -7.96 14.61
CA SER A 5 -4.79 -6.89 14.25
C SER A 5 -4.65 -6.59 12.77
N HIS A 6 -5.62 -5.86 12.19
CA HIS A 6 -5.48 -5.33 10.84
C HIS A 6 -4.16 -4.58 10.68
N SER A 7 -3.86 -3.63 11.58
CA SER A 7 -2.64 -2.83 11.54
C SER A 7 -1.36 -3.66 11.65
N ARG A 8 -1.33 -4.70 12.49
CA ARG A 8 -0.18 -5.60 12.65
C ARG A 8 0.10 -6.36 11.36
N ILE A 9 -0.91 -6.91 10.71
CA ILE A 9 -0.76 -7.63 9.45
C ILE A 9 -0.38 -6.66 8.32
N SER A 10 -1.06 -5.51 8.21
CA SER A 10 -0.73 -4.48 7.21
C SER A 10 0.72 -4.00 7.34
N THR A 11 1.24 -3.89 8.56
CA THR A 11 2.64 -3.49 8.79
C THR A 11 3.62 -4.51 8.20
N PHE A 12 3.35 -5.81 8.35
CA PHE A 12 4.18 -6.88 7.77
C PHE A 12 4.17 -6.84 6.23
N GLU A 13 2.99 -6.65 5.65
CA GLU A 13 2.81 -6.57 4.20
C GLU A 13 3.47 -5.32 3.60
N GLN A 14 3.40 -4.18 4.29
CA GLN A 14 4.01 -2.93 3.86
C GLN A 14 5.53 -2.92 4.01
N CYS A 15 6.04 -3.28 5.19
CA CYS A 15 7.47 -3.27 5.47
C CYS A 15 7.81 -4.26 6.59
N ARG A 16 8.38 -5.41 6.23
CA ARG A 16 8.76 -6.45 7.19
C ARG A 16 9.79 -5.97 8.21
N TYR A 17 10.73 -5.10 7.80
CA TYR A 17 11.67 -4.50 8.75
C TYR A 17 10.95 -3.65 9.82
N LYS A 18 9.99 -2.81 9.43
CA LYS A 18 9.14 -2.06 10.38
C LYS A 18 8.39 -3.00 11.31
N TYR A 19 7.82 -4.08 10.77
CA TYR A 19 7.13 -5.09 11.56
C TYR A 19 8.04 -5.71 12.63
N LYS A 20 9.28 -6.07 12.26
CA LYS A 20 10.28 -6.62 13.18
C LYS A 20 10.54 -5.65 14.33
N LEU A 21 10.88 -4.40 14.01
CA LEU A 21 11.16 -3.38 15.04
C LEU A 21 9.96 -3.18 15.98
N GLN A 22 8.75 -3.06 15.42
CA GLN A 22 7.54 -2.71 16.17
C GLN A 22 6.97 -3.86 17.00
N TYR A 23 6.87 -5.07 16.43
CA TYR A 23 6.11 -6.17 17.05
C TYR A 23 6.98 -7.31 17.59
N ILE A 24 8.18 -7.50 17.03
CA ILE A 24 9.12 -8.56 17.48
C ILE A 24 10.08 -7.99 18.50
N ASP A 25 10.89 -7.00 18.08
CA ASP A 25 11.92 -6.39 18.91
C ASP A 25 11.32 -5.41 19.93
N ARG A 26 10.13 -4.88 19.65
CA ARG A 26 9.41 -3.88 20.47
C ARG A 26 10.27 -2.66 20.79
N VAL A 27 10.99 -2.18 19.78
CA VAL A 27 11.85 -1.01 19.90
C VAL A 27 11.00 0.21 20.27
N LYS A 28 11.38 0.89 21.35
CA LYS A 28 10.79 2.17 21.72
C LYS A 28 11.37 3.26 20.82
N VAL A 29 10.51 4.16 20.36
CA VAL A 29 10.88 5.33 19.56
C VAL A 29 10.56 6.58 20.36
N ASP A 30 11.41 7.60 20.23
CA ASP A 30 11.23 8.89 20.91
C ASP A 30 10.08 9.70 20.29
N ILE A 31 9.73 9.42 19.03
CA ILE A 31 8.61 10.00 18.30
C ILE A 31 7.51 8.93 18.22
N PRO A 32 6.52 8.94 19.12
CA PRO A 32 5.55 7.85 19.22
C PRO A 32 4.49 7.90 18.13
N ASN A 33 4.24 9.07 17.54
CA ASN A 33 3.07 9.29 16.69
C ASN A 33 3.29 10.35 15.61
N THR A 34 2.47 10.31 14.56
CA THR A 34 2.39 11.38 13.56
C THR A 34 1.19 12.27 13.83
N VAL A 35 1.24 13.52 13.37
CA VAL A 35 0.17 14.50 13.56
C VAL A 35 -1.15 14.06 12.94
N GLU A 36 -1.13 13.34 11.81
CA GLU A 36 -2.35 12.78 11.19
C GLU A 36 -3.03 11.73 12.07
N ALA A 37 -2.23 10.83 12.65
CA ALA A 37 -2.72 9.77 13.51
C ALA A 37 -3.19 10.33 14.87
N PHE A 38 -2.48 11.33 15.40
CA PHE A 38 -2.92 12.09 16.58
C PHE A 38 -4.26 12.79 16.35
N MET A 39 -4.35 13.63 15.30
CA MET A 39 -5.59 14.31 14.92
C MET A 39 -6.74 13.33 14.72
N GLY A 40 -6.50 12.22 14.01
CA GLY A 40 -7.46 11.15 13.83
C GLY A 40 -7.98 10.59 15.15
N GLY A 41 -7.08 10.26 16.08
CA GLY A 41 -7.47 9.76 17.41
C GLY A 41 -8.40 10.71 18.16
N ILE A 42 -8.08 12.00 18.20
CA ILE A 42 -8.90 13.00 18.90
C ILE A 42 -10.26 13.21 18.19
N VAL A 43 -10.31 13.12 16.85
CA VAL A 43 -11.57 13.17 16.09
C VAL A 43 -12.45 11.96 16.40
N HIS A 44 -11.89 10.74 16.45
CA HIS A 44 -12.65 9.54 16.83
C HIS A 44 -13.18 9.65 18.25
N GLU A 45 -12.35 10.12 19.20
CA GLU A 45 -12.76 10.33 20.58
C GLU A 45 -13.93 11.32 20.70
N ALA A 46 -13.88 12.42 19.95
CA ALA A 46 -14.97 13.41 19.91
C ALA A 46 -16.27 12.82 19.34
N LEU A 47 -16.19 12.00 18.28
CA LEU A 47 -17.37 11.33 17.71
C LEU A 47 -17.91 10.24 18.63
N ALA A 48 -17.06 9.47 19.29
CA ALA A 48 -17.48 8.51 20.30
C ALA A 48 -18.22 9.22 21.44
N ARG A 49 -17.70 10.36 21.90
CA ARG A 49 -18.35 11.18 22.92
C ARG A 49 -19.71 11.73 22.48
N LEU A 50 -19.82 12.22 21.25
CA LEU A 50 -21.08 12.69 20.66
C LEU A 50 -22.17 11.62 20.69
N TYR A 51 -21.85 10.39 20.26
CA TYR A 51 -22.82 9.29 20.25
C TYR A 51 -23.09 8.73 21.65
N GLN A 52 -22.13 8.81 22.57
CA GLN A 52 -22.35 8.44 23.97
C GLN A 52 -23.37 9.38 24.62
N ASP A 53 -23.23 10.70 24.46
CA ASP A 53 -24.20 11.66 24.98
C ASP A 53 -25.60 11.40 24.40
N LEU A 54 -25.68 11.06 23.10
CA LEU A 54 -26.95 10.71 22.44
C LEU A 54 -27.59 9.46 23.06
N LEU A 55 -26.81 8.42 23.35
CA LEU A 55 -27.28 7.21 24.04
C LEU A 55 -27.77 7.52 25.46
N ASP A 56 -27.15 8.48 26.12
CA ASP A 56 -27.54 8.98 27.44
C ASP A 56 -28.75 9.94 27.38
N GLY A 57 -29.37 10.10 26.21
CA GLY A 57 -30.57 10.92 25.99
C GLY A 57 -30.31 12.41 25.79
N HIS A 58 -29.05 12.82 25.61
CA HIS A 58 -28.63 14.21 25.48
C HIS A 58 -28.08 14.48 24.06
N LEU A 59 -28.70 15.40 23.33
CA LEU A 59 -28.14 15.84 22.05
C LEU A 59 -27.07 16.91 22.31
N MET A 60 -25.80 16.52 22.25
CA MET A 60 -24.68 17.47 22.25
C MET A 60 -24.79 18.40 21.04
N ASP A 61 -24.70 19.72 21.25
CA ASP A 61 -24.69 20.67 20.15
C ASP A 61 -23.31 20.75 19.46
N LYS A 62 -23.30 21.29 18.24
CA LYS A 62 -22.09 21.42 17.42
C LYS A 62 -20.97 22.20 18.12
N ARG A 63 -21.31 23.26 18.87
CA ARG A 63 -20.32 24.09 19.56
C ARG A 63 -19.68 23.31 20.70
N ALA A 64 -20.46 22.58 21.47
CA ALA A 64 -19.97 21.72 22.55
C ALA A 64 -19.03 20.62 22.01
N LEU A 65 -19.36 20.01 20.87
CA LEU A 65 -18.49 19.03 20.20
C LEU A 65 -17.12 19.62 19.83
N LEU A 66 -17.11 20.80 19.21
CA LEU A 66 -15.87 21.46 18.80
C LEU A 66 -15.03 21.93 20.01
N VAL A 67 -15.66 22.41 21.07
CA VAL A 67 -14.99 22.75 22.34
C VAL A 67 -14.37 21.51 22.96
N TYR A 68 -15.10 20.38 23.00
CA TYR A 68 -14.58 19.12 23.49
C TYR A 68 -13.34 18.69 22.70
N TYR A 69 -13.41 18.71 21.37
CA TYR A 69 -12.28 18.38 20.50
C TYR A 69 -11.03 19.24 20.78
N GLN A 70 -11.20 20.56 20.89
CA GLN A 70 -10.10 21.48 21.17
C GLN A 70 -9.47 21.25 22.56
N ASP A 71 -10.29 21.00 23.58
CA ASP A 71 -9.82 20.68 24.93
C ASP A 71 -9.01 19.37 24.96
N ARG A 72 -9.50 18.33 24.25
CA ARG A 72 -8.79 17.05 24.15
C ARG A 72 -7.48 17.16 23.38
N TRP A 73 -7.45 17.96 22.31
CA TRP A 73 -6.22 18.28 21.60
C TRP A 73 -5.19 18.91 22.54
N ALA A 74 -5.57 19.98 23.26
CA ALA A 74 -4.66 20.70 24.15
C ALA A 74 -4.12 19.83 25.29
N LYS A 75 -4.94 18.91 25.83
CA LYS A 75 -4.55 18.01 26.92
C LYS A 75 -3.64 16.86 26.50
N GLN A 76 -3.73 16.41 25.24
CA GLN A 76 -3.01 15.24 24.75
C GLN A 76 -1.85 15.60 23.80
N TRP A 77 -1.75 16.86 23.35
CA TRP A 77 -0.67 17.30 22.48
C TRP A 77 0.69 17.22 23.17
N SER A 78 1.70 16.82 22.42
CA SER A 78 3.10 16.79 22.83
C SER A 78 4.01 17.19 21.68
N ASP A 79 5.13 17.85 22.00
CA ASP A 79 6.05 18.42 20.99
C ASP A 79 6.88 17.37 20.24
N ASP A 80 6.83 16.10 20.67
CA ASP A 80 7.46 14.95 20.03
C ASP A 80 6.59 14.34 18.90
N ILE A 81 5.41 14.91 18.61
CA ILE A 81 4.55 14.48 17.50
C ILE A 81 5.17 14.88 16.17
N LEU A 82 5.40 13.90 15.29
CA LEU A 82 5.99 14.13 13.97
C LEU A 82 5.00 14.81 13.02
N ILE A 83 5.44 15.94 12.48
CA ILE A 83 4.82 16.60 11.33
C ILE A 83 5.74 16.38 10.13
N ALA A 84 5.41 15.39 9.29
CA ALA A 84 6.24 15.02 8.15
C ALA A 84 6.15 16.01 6.97
N ARG A 85 5.12 16.86 6.94
CA ARG A 85 4.89 17.86 5.90
C ARG A 85 5.37 19.22 6.38
N GLU A 86 6.49 19.68 5.84
CA GLU A 86 7.14 20.93 6.26
C GLU A 86 6.26 22.17 6.06
N GLU A 87 5.32 22.13 5.12
CA GLU A 87 4.39 23.21 4.81
C GLU A 87 3.16 23.30 5.74
N MET A 88 3.02 22.35 6.67
CA MET A 88 1.87 22.22 7.56
C MET A 88 2.28 22.42 9.02
N THR A 89 1.42 23.04 9.82
CA THR A 89 1.63 23.22 11.27
C THR A 89 0.62 22.42 12.09
N ALA A 90 0.89 22.24 13.39
CA ALA A 90 -0.09 21.68 14.33
C ALA A 90 -1.42 22.46 14.32
N GLY A 91 -1.34 23.80 14.14
CA GLY A 91 -2.49 24.71 14.02
C GLY A 91 -3.39 24.38 12.82
N ASP A 92 -2.80 23.99 11.70
CA ASP A 92 -3.56 23.60 10.52
C ASP A 92 -4.26 22.26 10.70
N TYR A 93 -3.63 21.31 11.41
CA TYR A 93 -4.23 20.01 11.69
C TYR A 93 -5.37 20.07 12.71
N ILE A 94 -5.26 20.89 13.76
CA ILE A 94 -6.39 21.10 14.69
C ILE A 94 -7.58 21.75 13.96
N GLN A 95 -7.34 22.70 13.06
CA GLN A 95 -8.41 23.30 12.25
C GLN A 95 -9.05 22.27 11.30
N LYS A 96 -8.24 21.43 10.65
CA LYS A 96 -8.76 20.33 9.80
C LYS A 96 -9.65 19.37 10.58
N GLY A 97 -9.22 18.91 11.75
CA GLY A 97 -10.03 18.00 12.57
C GLY A 97 -11.32 18.65 13.06
N ALA A 98 -11.28 19.94 13.43
CA ALA A 98 -12.49 20.70 13.76
C ALA A 98 -13.46 20.80 12.58
N GLN A 99 -12.95 21.05 11.36
CA GLN A 99 -13.76 21.08 10.15
C GLN A 99 -14.42 19.72 9.87
N PHE A 100 -13.67 18.63 10.02
CA PHE A 100 -14.20 17.26 9.84
C PHE A 100 -15.39 16.97 10.76
N LEU A 101 -15.28 17.36 12.03
CA LEU A 101 -16.36 17.22 13.01
C LEU A 101 -17.55 18.12 12.68
N ALA A 102 -17.27 19.36 12.27
CA ALA A 102 -18.30 20.32 11.91
C ALA A 102 -19.14 19.84 10.72
N ASP A 103 -18.49 19.38 9.65
CA ASP A 103 -19.16 18.89 8.45
C ASP A 103 -19.91 17.58 8.73
N TYR A 104 -19.32 16.69 9.53
CA TYR A 104 -19.98 15.46 9.95
C TYR A 104 -21.25 15.76 10.76
N TYR A 105 -21.17 16.71 11.69
CA TYR A 105 -22.32 17.12 12.49
C TYR A 105 -23.45 17.65 11.61
N ASP A 106 -23.15 18.59 10.69
CA ASP A 106 -24.16 19.20 9.83
C ASP A 106 -24.85 18.18 8.92
N ALA A 107 -24.11 17.17 8.44
CA ALA A 107 -24.63 16.14 7.56
C ALA A 107 -25.47 15.07 8.26
N ASN A 108 -25.27 14.85 9.57
CA ASN A 108 -25.87 13.71 10.28
C ASN A 108 -26.81 14.12 11.41
N ALA A 109 -26.75 15.35 11.93
CA ALA A 109 -27.68 15.83 12.95
C ALA A 109 -29.14 15.75 12.45
N PRO A 110 -30.11 15.36 13.30
CA PRO A 110 -30.01 15.10 14.74
C PRO A 110 -29.67 13.63 15.08
N PHE A 111 -28.90 12.95 14.22
CA PHE A 111 -28.39 11.59 14.39
C PHE A 111 -29.50 10.54 14.57
N LYS A 112 -30.66 10.79 13.95
CA LYS A 112 -31.80 9.87 13.93
C LYS A 112 -31.61 8.88 12.79
N GLY A 113 -31.58 7.59 13.09
CA GLY A 113 -31.55 6.58 12.03
C GLY A 113 -31.53 5.16 12.55
N ARG A 114 -30.41 4.76 13.14
CA ARG A 114 -30.17 3.38 13.56
C ARG A 114 -29.88 3.29 15.05
N ARG A 115 -30.16 2.13 15.63
CA ARG A 115 -29.85 1.88 17.03
C ARG A 115 -28.36 1.62 17.16
N VAL A 116 -27.67 2.46 17.91
CA VAL A 116 -26.27 2.20 18.29
C VAL A 116 -26.24 1.08 19.31
N LEU A 117 -25.43 0.05 19.04
CA LEU A 117 -25.22 -1.11 19.91
C LEU A 117 -23.89 -1.05 20.65
N GLY A 118 -22.90 -0.38 20.08
CA GLY A 118 -21.58 -0.23 20.68
C GLY A 118 -20.79 0.93 20.09
N LEU A 119 -19.97 1.55 20.94
CA LEU A 119 -19.02 2.60 20.60
C LEU A 119 -17.64 2.14 21.00
N GLU A 120 -16.65 2.37 20.13
CA GLU A 120 -15.25 1.91 20.34
C GLU A 120 -15.16 0.43 20.75
N THR A 121 -16.01 -0.42 20.18
CA THR A 121 -16.10 -1.85 20.52
C THR A 121 -14.75 -2.53 20.30
N GLN A 122 -14.19 -3.15 21.35
CA GLN A 122 -12.96 -3.94 21.28
C GLN A 122 -13.24 -5.38 21.69
N ASP A 123 -12.86 -6.33 20.83
CA ASP A 123 -13.01 -7.77 21.10
C ASP A 123 -12.01 -8.60 20.26
N TYR A 124 -12.11 -9.92 20.32
CA TYR A 124 -11.27 -10.86 19.59
C TYR A 124 -12.10 -11.89 18.83
N LEU A 125 -11.96 -11.86 17.50
CA LEU A 125 -12.43 -12.94 16.63
C LEU A 125 -11.46 -14.12 16.71
N ARG A 126 -11.97 -15.31 17.06
CA ARG A 126 -11.15 -16.52 17.03
C ARG A 126 -10.88 -16.95 15.59
N LEU A 127 -9.60 -16.99 15.19
CA LEU A 127 -9.20 -17.47 13.86
C LEU A 127 -8.85 -18.95 13.86
N SER A 128 -8.14 -19.42 14.89
CA SER A 128 -7.71 -20.80 15.06
C SER A 128 -7.70 -21.17 16.55
N ALA A 129 -7.25 -22.39 16.90
CA ALA A 129 -7.04 -22.76 18.31
C ALA A 129 -5.97 -21.90 19.00
N ARG A 130 -5.03 -21.32 18.24
CA ARG A 130 -3.88 -20.57 18.75
C ARG A 130 -3.88 -19.09 18.40
N ASP A 131 -4.69 -18.66 17.43
CA ASP A 131 -4.66 -17.30 16.86
C ASP A 131 -6.00 -16.57 17.01
N GLY A 132 -5.91 -15.31 17.43
CA GLY A 132 -7.03 -14.37 17.51
C GLY A 132 -6.82 -13.16 16.61
N TYR A 133 -7.91 -12.54 16.19
CA TYR A 133 -7.92 -11.29 15.43
C TYR A 133 -8.63 -10.20 16.23
N HIS A 134 -7.90 -9.16 16.60
CA HIS A 134 -8.42 -8.02 17.34
C HIS A 134 -9.41 -7.24 16.49
N VAL A 135 -10.64 -7.17 16.99
CA VAL A 135 -11.76 -6.42 16.45
C VAL A 135 -11.79 -5.06 17.13
N ARG A 136 -11.83 -3.99 16.34
CA ARG A 136 -12.02 -2.63 16.84
C ARG A 136 -12.99 -1.89 15.92
N ILE A 137 -14.18 -1.57 16.40
CA ILE A 137 -15.25 -0.93 15.63
C ILE A 137 -15.55 0.42 16.26
N ASP A 138 -15.45 1.51 15.50
CA ASP A 138 -15.71 2.86 16.04
C ASP A 138 -17.17 3.01 16.46
N ARG A 139 -18.10 2.53 15.62
CA ARG A 139 -19.53 2.53 15.92
C ARG A 139 -20.23 1.32 15.30
N LEU A 140 -20.88 0.52 16.13
CA LEU A 140 -21.71 -0.62 15.71
C LEU A 140 -23.18 -0.25 15.84
N GLU A 141 -23.94 -0.40 14.77
CA GLU A 141 -25.38 -0.10 14.75
C GLU A 141 -26.19 -1.29 14.22
N CYS A 142 -27.48 -1.32 14.52
CA CYS A 142 -28.44 -2.20 13.87
C CYS A 142 -29.73 -1.47 13.46
N ASP A 143 -30.47 -2.10 12.54
CA ASP A 143 -31.85 -1.74 12.22
C ASP A 143 -32.84 -2.87 12.60
N ASP A 144 -34.13 -2.55 12.56
CA ASP A 144 -35.21 -3.50 12.91
C ASP A 144 -35.37 -4.64 11.88
N ALA A 145 -34.72 -4.52 10.72
CA ALA A 145 -34.74 -5.56 9.68
C ALA A 145 -33.69 -6.67 9.93
N GLY A 146 -32.82 -6.51 10.92
CA GLY A 146 -31.72 -7.42 11.23
C GLY A 146 -30.45 -7.16 10.42
N ASN A 147 -30.28 -5.93 9.89
CA ASN A 147 -29.02 -5.50 9.31
C ASN A 147 -28.15 -4.83 10.37
N TYR A 148 -26.88 -5.17 10.35
CA TYR A 148 -25.85 -4.59 11.22
C TYR A 148 -24.92 -3.69 10.41
N PHE A 149 -24.43 -2.62 11.03
CA PHE A 149 -23.59 -1.62 10.38
C PHE A 149 -22.29 -1.49 11.18
N VAL A 150 -21.19 -1.93 10.57
CA VAL A 150 -19.84 -1.78 11.11
C VAL A 150 -19.30 -0.48 10.54
N CYS A 151 -19.29 0.58 11.36
CA CYS A 151 -18.85 1.91 10.95
C CYS A 151 -17.42 2.18 11.41
N ASP A 152 -16.66 2.82 10.52
CA ASP A 152 -15.32 3.31 10.78
C ASP A 152 -15.17 4.72 10.19
N TYR A 153 -14.59 5.62 10.97
CA TYR A 153 -14.31 6.97 10.54
C TYR A 153 -12.91 7.04 9.93
N LYS A 154 -12.79 7.73 8.79
CA LYS A 154 -11.51 7.93 8.10
C LYS A 154 -11.21 9.42 8.00
N THR A 155 -10.10 9.83 8.60
CA THR A 155 -9.54 11.20 8.50
C THR A 155 -8.46 11.32 7.42
N SER A 156 -8.23 10.26 6.63
CA SER A 156 -7.21 10.26 5.59
C SER A 156 -7.51 11.30 4.50
N GLY A 157 -6.49 12.03 4.05
CA GLY A 157 -6.58 12.99 2.94
C GLY A 157 -6.74 12.36 1.55
N ARG A 158 -7.04 11.05 1.45
CA ARG A 158 -7.37 10.34 0.21
C ARG A 158 -8.75 9.72 0.35
N LEU A 159 -9.62 9.95 -0.63
CA LEU A 159 -10.88 9.24 -0.74
C LEU A 159 -10.62 7.89 -1.43
N ALA A 160 -11.06 6.81 -0.80
CA ALA A 160 -10.97 5.48 -1.40
C ALA A 160 -11.95 5.33 -2.57
N THR A 161 -11.61 4.45 -3.51
CA THR A 161 -12.54 4.05 -4.58
C THR A 161 -13.54 3.01 -4.06
N LYS A 162 -14.58 2.72 -4.85
CA LYS A 162 -15.50 1.61 -4.55
C LYS A 162 -14.76 0.27 -4.52
N ASP A 163 -13.81 0.07 -5.44
CA ASP A 163 -13.00 -1.14 -5.51
C ASP A 163 -12.10 -1.31 -4.26
N ASP A 164 -11.51 -0.21 -3.77
CA ASP A 164 -10.71 -0.21 -2.54
C ASP A 164 -11.53 -0.72 -1.34
N VAL A 165 -12.74 -0.20 -1.15
CA VAL A 165 -13.61 -0.61 -0.03
C VAL A 165 -14.25 -1.98 -0.24
N ASP A 166 -14.36 -2.45 -1.49
CA ASP A 166 -14.82 -3.80 -1.83
C ASP A 166 -13.78 -4.89 -1.59
N HIS A 167 -12.50 -4.50 -1.49
CA HIS A 167 -11.40 -5.39 -1.16
C HIS A 167 -10.78 -5.11 0.21
N ASP A 168 -11.34 -4.19 1.00
CA ASP A 168 -10.87 -3.93 2.36
C ASP A 168 -10.96 -5.19 3.24
N ARG A 169 -9.87 -5.45 3.96
CA ARG A 169 -9.75 -6.53 4.95
C ARG A 169 -10.36 -6.15 6.29
N GLN A 170 -10.21 -4.90 6.73
CA GLN A 170 -10.47 -4.49 8.11
C GLN A 170 -11.93 -4.73 8.52
N LEU A 171 -12.89 -4.02 7.92
CA LEU A 171 -14.29 -4.12 8.33
C LEU A 171 -14.88 -5.47 7.92
N ALA A 172 -14.39 -6.06 6.83
CA ALA A 172 -14.80 -7.40 6.41
C ALA A 172 -14.46 -8.45 7.49
N MET A 173 -13.27 -8.40 8.11
CA MET A 173 -12.95 -9.28 9.24
C MET A 173 -13.83 -9.01 10.46
N TYR A 174 -14.14 -7.75 10.77
CA TYR A 174 -15.02 -7.40 11.89
C TYR A 174 -16.46 -7.89 11.65
N SER A 175 -16.92 -7.91 10.40
CA SER A 175 -18.23 -8.45 10.06
C SER A 175 -18.38 -9.94 10.37
N ILE A 176 -17.28 -10.71 10.35
CA ILE A 176 -17.30 -12.12 10.77
C ILE A 176 -17.61 -12.19 12.26
N TRP A 177 -16.95 -11.36 13.08
CA TRP A 177 -17.23 -11.28 14.51
C TRP A 177 -18.68 -10.87 14.78
N VAL A 178 -19.21 -9.86 14.09
CA VAL A 178 -20.63 -9.46 14.23
C VAL A 178 -21.57 -10.65 13.96
N ARG A 179 -21.35 -11.39 12.87
CA ARG A 179 -22.17 -12.57 12.55
C ARG A 179 -22.07 -13.69 13.60
N GLU A 180 -20.91 -13.84 14.26
CA GLU A 180 -20.71 -14.82 15.33
C GLU A 180 -21.35 -14.37 16.66
N GLN A 181 -21.37 -13.07 16.96
CA GLN A 181 -21.92 -12.54 18.21
C GLN A 181 -23.44 -12.33 18.19
N PHE A 182 -24.02 -12.04 17.03
CA PHE A 182 -25.43 -11.68 16.90
C PHE A 182 -26.18 -12.70 16.03
N PRO A 183 -26.85 -13.71 16.63
CA PRO A 183 -27.53 -14.79 15.89
C PRO A 183 -28.67 -14.31 14.98
N ASP A 184 -29.25 -13.15 15.27
CA ASP A 184 -30.29 -12.47 14.51
C ASP A 184 -29.75 -11.69 13.29
N CYS A 185 -28.42 -11.58 13.15
CA CYS A 185 -27.77 -10.86 12.05
C CYS A 185 -28.05 -11.52 10.69
N LYS A 186 -28.84 -10.85 9.86
CA LYS A 186 -29.10 -11.27 8.48
C LYS A 186 -28.01 -10.78 7.53
N ASP A 187 -27.68 -9.50 7.61
CA ASP A 187 -26.63 -8.89 6.79
C ASP A 187 -25.79 -7.89 7.55
N VAL A 188 -24.55 -7.69 7.09
CA VAL A 188 -23.61 -6.72 7.65
C VAL A 188 -23.18 -5.74 6.57
N LYS A 189 -23.47 -4.46 6.79
CA LYS A 189 -23.01 -3.33 5.98
C LYS A 189 -21.71 -2.80 6.58
N LEU A 190 -20.68 -2.71 5.75
CA LEU A 190 -19.41 -2.11 6.08
C LEU A 190 -19.48 -0.64 5.66
N VAL A 191 -19.26 0.28 6.60
CA VAL A 191 -19.49 1.71 6.38
C VAL A 191 -18.22 2.49 6.72
N TRP A 192 -17.71 3.24 5.75
CA TRP A 192 -16.60 4.16 5.95
C TRP A 192 -17.07 5.59 5.80
N HIS A 193 -16.90 6.38 6.85
CA HIS A 193 -17.16 7.82 6.84
C HIS A 193 -15.85 8.56 6.57
N TYR A 194 -15.61 8.96 5.33
CA TYR A 194 -14.46 9.78 4.93
C TYR A 194 -14.71 11.24 5.29
N LEU A 195 -14.32 11.60 6.51
CA LEU A 195 -14.64 12.90 7.12
C LEU A 195 -14.01 14.06 6.37
N ALA A 196 -12.80 13.88 5.83
CA ALA A 196 -12.12 14.90 5.03
C ALA A 196 -12.83 15.27 3.72
N PHE A 197 -13.79 14.45 3.28
CA PHE A 197 -14.51 14.62 2.02
C PHE A 197 -16.02 14.74 2.23
N SER A 198 -16.50 14.59 3.47
CA SER A 198 -17.93 14.49 3.80
C SER A 198 -18.65 13.43 2.93
N LYS A 199 -17.98 12.29 2.71
CA LYS A 199 -18.49 11.16 1.92
C LYS A 199 -18.58 9.90 2.76
N THR A 200 -19.64 9.13 2.51
CA THR A 200 -19.81 7.79 3.08
C THR A 200 -19.72 6.76 1.96
N LEU A 201 -18.85 5.75 2.15
CA LEU A 201 -18.77 4.59 1.28
C LEU A 201 -19.33 3.38 2.01
N MET A 202 -19.99 2.51 1.26
CA MET A 202 -20.61 1.30 1.81
C MET A 202 -20.24 0.08 0.98
N SER A 203 -20.11 -1.05 1.66
CA SER A 203 -19.84 -2.33 1.05
C SER A 203 -20.53 -3.47 1.83
N THR A 204 -20.72 -4.60 1.17
CA THR A 204 -21.15 -5.87 1.79
C THR A 204 -20.21 -7.00 1.39
N ARG A 205 -20.28 -8.12 2.10
CA ARG A 205 -19.51 -9.33 1.81
C ARG A 205 -20.40 -10.56 1.84
N THR A 206 -20.24 -11.41 0.84
CA THR A 206 -20.88 -12.73 0.82
C THR A 206 -20.16 -13.68 1.79
N PRO A 207 -20.84 -14.73 2.29
CA PRO A 207 -20.20 -15.73 3.14
C PRO A 207 -18.95 -16.37 2.50
N ALA A 208 -18.97 -16.61 1.18
CA ALA A 208 -17.83 -17.15 0.45
C ALA A 208 -16.64 -16.18 0.44
N GLN A 209 -16.88 -14.88 0.24
CA GLN A 209 -15.83 -13.85 0.31
C GLN A 209 -15.21 -13.77 1.71
N LEU A 210 -16.04 -13.83 2.76
CA LEU A 210 -15.57 -13.81 4.15
C LEU A 210 -14.73 -15.04 4.49
N ALA A 211 -15.14 -16.23 4.04
CA ALA A 211 -14.38 -17.46 4.23
C ALA A 211 -13.02 -17.41 3.51
N ALA A 212 -12.99 -16.92 2.26
CA ALA A 212 -11.76 -16.74 1.51
C ALA A 212 -10.82 -15.73 2.18
N LEU A 213 -11.36 -14.61 2.68
CA LEU A 213 -10.60 -13.59 3.40
C LEU A 213 -10.01 -14.15 4.71
N LYS A 214 -10.80 -14.87 5.51
CA LYS A 214 -10.33 -15.52 6.76
C LYS A 214 -9.17 -16.48 6.46
N ALA A 215 -9.28 -17.27 5.39
CA ALA A 215 -8.22 -18.18 4.95
C ALA A 215 -6.97 -17.42 4.48
N GLN A 216 -7.12 -16.31 3.76
CA GLN A 216 -6.00 -15.45 3.35
C GLN A 216 -5.28 -14.86 4.56
N VAL A 217 -6.01 -14.33 5.54
CA VAL A 217 -5.46 -13.80 6.79
C VAL A 217 -4.65 -14.87 7.54
N LEU A 218 -5.17 -16.10 7.64
CA LEU A 218 -4.46 -17.22 8.25
C LEU A 218 -3.17 -17.60 7.49
N ARG A 219 -3.17 -17.54 6.15
CA ARG A 219 -1.94 -17.75 5.35
C ARG A 219 -0.90 -16.67 5.61
N THR A 220 -1.31 -15.40 5.69
CA THR A 220 -0.40 -14.30 6.02
C THR A 220 0.16 -14.46 7.43
N ILE A 221 -0.67 -14.83 8.41
CA ILE A 221 -0.22 -15.14 9.78
C ILE A 221 0.80 -16.27 9.78
N SER A 222 0.53 -17.38 9.09
CA SER A 222 1.48 -18.49 8.98
C SER A 222 2.83 -18.04 8.39
N THR A 223 2.79 -17.17 7.37
CA THR A 223 3.99 -16.57 6.76
C THR A 223 4.77 -15.71 7.75
N ILE A 224 4.06 -14.91 8.57
CA ILE A 224 4.67 -14.10 9.63
C ILE A 224 5.37 -15.01 10.65
N GLU A 225 4.69 -16.08 11.07
CA GLU A 225 5.18 -16.99 12.10
C GLU A 225 6.36 -17.85 11.64
N SER A 226 6.44 -18.13 10.33
CA SER A 226 7.56 -18.88 9.74
C SER A 226 8.85 -18.07 9.63
N CYS A 227 8.78 -16.74 9.65
CA CYS A 227 9.98 -15.90 9.59
C CYS A 227 10.78 -16.01 10.90
N LYS A 228 12.00 -16.54 10.82
CA LYS A 228 12.94 -16.72 11.95
C LYS A 228 14.28 -16.01 11.75
N ASP A 229 14.73 -15.85 10.51
CA ASP A 229 16.02 -15.24 10.18
C ASP A 229 15.85 -13.71 9.96
N PRO A 230 16.75 -12.86 10.49
CA PRO A 230 16.79 -11.43 10.16
C PRO A 230 16.69 -11.10 8.66
N LYS A 231 17.22 -11.95 7.76
CA LYS A 231 17.14 -11.80 6.31
C LYS A 231 15.71 -11.87 5.75
N GLU A 232 14.77 -12.44 6.49
CA GLU A 232 13.36 -12.54 6.11
C GLU A 232 12.56 -11.25 6.43
N PHE A 233 13.22 -10.26 7.05
CA PHE A 233 12.68 -8.94 7.34
C PHE A 233 13.38 -7.82 6.55
N PRO A 234 13.35 -7.84 5.20
CA PRO A 234 13.96 -6.80 4.39
C PRO A 234 13.27 -5.45 4.59
N THR A 235 14.03 -4.38 4.37
CA THR A 235 13.50 -3.03 4.21
C THR A 235 12.70 -2.93 2.92
N ASN A 236 11.70 -2.04 2.89
CA ASN A 236 10.92 -1.76 1.69
C ASN A 236 10.74 -0.24 1.53
N PRO A 237 11.76 0.48 1.01
CA PRO A 237 11.70 1.93 0.83
C PRO A 237 10.49 2.32 -0.05
N SER A 238 9.69 3.26 0.43
CA SER A 238 8.52 3.79 -0.28
C SER A 238 8.22 5.20 0.21
N ARG A 239 7.25 5.89 -0.41
CA ARG A 239 6.79 7.20 0.08
C ARG A 239 6.31 7.17 1.54
N LEU A 240 5.86 6.01 2.04
CA LEU A 240 5.43 5.89 3.44
C LEU A 240 6.60 6.01 4.44
N CYS A 241 7.85 5.98 3.98
CA CYS A 241 9.02 6.13 4.83
C CYS A 241 9.09 7.50 5.52
N ASP A 242 8.52 8.55 4.92
CA ASP A 242 8.52 9.89 5.52
C ASP A 242 7.63 9.98 6.78
N TRP A 243 6.65 9.07 6.90
CA TRP A 243 5.81 8.90 8.10
C TRP A 243 6.26 7.72 8.97
N CYS A 244 7.42 7.13 8.70
CA CYS A 244 7.91 5.98 9.47
C CYS A 244 8.69 6.45 10.70
N VAL A 245 8.11 6.27 11.88
CA VAL A 245 8.78 6.55 13.17
C VAL A 245 10.08 5.76 13.40
N TYR A 246 10.35 4.73 12.60
CA TYR A 246 11.58 3.94 12.64
C TYR A 246 12.59 4.32 11.54
N LYS A 247 12.38 5.40 10.77
CA LYS A 247 13.29 5.82 9.68
C LYS A 247 14.72 6.02 10.19
N SER A 248 14.89 6.56 11.40
CA SER A 248 16.16 6.76 12.08
C SER A 248 16.94 5.48 12.41
N LEU A 249 16.26 4.32 12.47
CA LEU A 249 16.85 3.01 12.75
C LEU A 249 16.94 2.12 11.50
N CYS A 250 16.36 2.56 10.38
CA CYS A 250 16.24 1.76 9.18
C CYS A 250 17.59 1.71 8.41
N PRO A 251 18.09 0.52 8.03
CA PRO A 251 19.37 0.39 7.32
C PRO A 251 19.31 0.97 5.91
N ALA A 252 18.13 1.05 5.29
CA ALA A 252 17.97 1.67 3.96
C ALA A 252 18.31 3.18 3.95
N PHE A 253 18.27 3.84 5.10
CA PHE A 253 18.57 5.26 5.27
C PHE A 253 19.86 5.48 6.08
N ALA A 254 20.68 4.44 6.29
CA ALA A 254 21.88 4.54 7.11
C ALA A 254 22.94 5.47 6.49
N HIS A 255 23.09 5.47 5.16
CA HIS A 255 24.03 6.35 4.47
C HIS A 255 23.55 7.81 4.50
N GLU A 256 22.27 8.07 4.25
CA GLU A 256 21.66 9.42 4.39
C GLU A 256 21.95 10.02 5.76
N ARG A 257 21.68 9.28 6.84
CA ARG A 257 21.98 9.73 8.21
C ARG A 257 23.47 9.92 8.49
N LYS A 258 24.32 9.10 7.88
CA LYS A 258 25.79 9.29 7.97
C LYS A 258 26.14 10.66 7.38
N LEU A 259 25.56 11.02 6.23
CA LEU A 259 25.82 12.31 5.58
C LEU A 259 25.29 13.49 6.39
N GLU A 260 24.11 13.37 7.02
CA GLU A 260 23.55 14.41 7.91
C GLU A 260 24.46 14.78 9.09
N GLN A 261 25.34 13.86 9.50
CA GLN A 261 26.27 14.05 10.62
C GLN A 261 27.64 14.58 10.18
N LEU A 262 27.93 14.61 8.89
CA LEU A 262 29.21 15.09 8.36
C LEU A 262 29.20 16.61 8.17
N PRO A 263 30.34 17.29 8.38
CA PRO A 263 30.53 18.66 7.92
C PRO A 263 30.33 18.78 6.41
N ALA A 264 29.84 19.94 5.96
CA ALA A 264 29.53 20.15 4.54
C ALA A 264 30.75 19.98 3.62
N GLU A 265 31.94 20.31 4.10
CA GLU A 265 33.21 20.08 3.39
C GLU A 265 33.52 18.60 3.15
N ASP A 266 33.14 17.72 4.08
CA ASP A 266 33.50 16.29 4.05
C ASP A 266 32.55 15.46 3.20
N ILE A 267 31.31 15.92 3.01
CA ILE A 267 30.28 15.22 2.22
C ILE A 267 30.77 14.97 0.78
N ARG A 268 31.45 15.94 0.16
CA ARG A 268 31.94 15.83 -1.23
C ARG A 268 33.08 14.83 -1.38
N THR A 269 33.77 14.53 -0.29
CA THR A 269 34.89 13.58 -0.25
C THR A 269 34.48 12.20 0.26
N GLU A 270 33.22 12.00 0.61
CA GLU A 270 32.72 10.71 1.08
C GLU A 270 32.68 9.68 -0.06
N ASP A 271 33.23 8.48 0.17
CA ASP A 271 33.38 7.44 -0.86
C ASP A 271 32.06 7.09 -1.56
N GLY A 272 30.98 6.93 -0.80
CA GLY A 272 29.65 6.63 -1.32
C GLY A 272 29.11 7.74 -2.21
N VAL A 273 29.27 9.00 -1.80
CA VAL A 273 28.88 10.18 -2.61
C VAL A 273 29.65 10.19 -3.92
N GLN A 274 30.98 10.03 -3.89
CA GLN A 274 31.80 10.03 -5.10
C GLN A 274 31.46 8.89 -6.07
N LEU A 275 31.16 7.69 -5.53
CA LEU A 275 30.72 6.55 -6.32
C LEU A 275 29.38 6.83 -7.02
N VAL A 276 28.40 7.40 -6.31
CA VAL A 276 27.10 7.75 -6.87
C VAL A 276 27.23 8.85 -7.92
N ASP A 277 27.99 9.90 -7.64
CA ASP A 277 28.23 11.00 -8.57
C ASP A 277 28.91 10.49 -9.86
N ARG A 278 29.95 9.65 -9.73
CA ARG A 278 30.61 9.09 -10.90
C ARG A 278 29.71 8.14 -11.69
N TYR A 279 28.94 7.31 -11.00
CA TYR A 279 28.00 6.38 -11.64
C TYR A 279 26.92 7.11 -12.43
N THR A 280 26.31 8.15 -11.84
CA THR A 280 25.26 8.94 -12.48
C THR A 280 25.78 9.72 -13.69
N LEU A 281 26.96 10.34 -13.59
CA LEU A 281 27.65 10.96 -14.72
C LEU A 281 27.86 9.98 -15.88
N LEU A 282 28.37 8.77 -15.58
CA LEU A 282 28.59 7.74 -16.61
C LEU A 282 27.28 7.21 -17.22
N GLN A 283 26.18 7.17 -16.46
CA GLN A 283 24.86 6.82 -16.99
C GLN A 283 24.35 7.90 -17.96
N ASP A 284 24.57 9.17 -17.64
CA ASP A 284 24.19 10.27 -18.51
C ASP A 284 25.03 10.30 -19.79
N GLU A 285 26.35 10.10 -19.69
CA GLU A 285 27.25 9.93 -20.84
C GLU A 285 26.80 8.75 -21.71
N LYS A 286 26.51 7.60 -21.10
CA LYS A 286 26.00 6.41 -21.81
C LYS A 286 24.73 6.74 -22.57
N ARG A 287 23.77 7.43 -21.95
CA ARG A 287 22.50 7.82 -22.60
C ARG A 287 22.76 8.75 -23.79
N GLY A 288 23.69 9.70 -23.66
CA GLY A 288 24.10 10.58 -24.76
C GLY A 288 24.70 9.81 -25.93
N ILE A 289 25.62 8.89 -25.65
CA ILE A 289 26.25 8.02 -26.66
C ILE A 289 25.21 7.12 -27.34
N GLU A 290 24.28 6.54 -26.60
CA GLU A 290 23.19 5.73 -27.15
C GLU A 290 22.32 6.54 -28.12
N GLN A 291 21.97 7.78 -27.77
CA GLN A 291 21.24 8.70 -28.65
C GLN A 291 22.03 9.06 -29.91
N GLU A 292 23.34 9.33 -29.78
CA GLU A 292 24.20 9.62 -30.92
C GLU A 292 24.32 8.41 -31.87
N LEU A 293 24.51 7.21 -31.30
CA LEU A 293 24.55 5.96 -32.05
C LEU A 293 23.24 5.71 -32.79
N ASP A 294 22.09 5.97 -32.18
CA ASP A 294 20.79 5.85 -32.84
C ASP A 294 20.64 6.87 -33.99
N GLY A 295 21.11 8.11 -33.80
CA GLY A 295 21.15 9.11 -34.88
C GLY A 295 22.06 8.69 -36.04
N LEU A 296 23.24 8.14 -35.74
CA LEU A 296 24.16 7.60 -36.76
C LEU A 296 23.56 6.39 -37.48
N ARG A 297 22.86 5.49 -36.77
CA ARG A 297 22.15 4.34 -37.36
C ARG A 297 21.12 4.82 -38.37
N GLN A 298 20.28 5.79 -38.01
CA GLN A 298 19.27 6.33 -38.93
C GLN A 298 19.90 6.97 -40.18
N LYS A 299 21.00 7.73 -40.01
CA LYS A 299 21.74 8.31 -41.14
C LYS A 299 22.35 7.24 -42.05
N LEU A 300 22.91 6.17 -41.47
CA LEU A 300 23.46 5.05 -42.23
C LEU A 300 22.37 4.28 -42.99
N ILE A 301 21.18 4.14 -42.40
CA ILE A 301 20.02 3.55 -43.08
C ILE A 301 19.62 4.40 -44.28
N ALA A 302 19.39 5.71 -44.07
CA ALA A 302 19.02 6.62 -45.15
C ALA A 302 20.06 6.67 -46.28
N TYR A 303 21.35 6.65 -45.93
CA TYR A 303 22.45 6.57 -46.89
C TYR A 303 22.43 5.26 -47.68
N ALA A 304 22.30 4.12 -47.00
CA ALA A 304 22.24 2.80 -47.62
C ALA A 304 21.04 2.66 -48.58
N GLU A 305 19.87 3.19 -48.18
CA GLU A 305 18.66 3.23 -49.02
C GLU A 305 18.82 4.13 -50.25
N HIS A 306 19.41 5.32 -50.09
CA HIS A 306 19.66 6.25 -51.20
C HIS A 306 20.64 5.65 -52.24
N GLU A 307 21.72 5.03 -51.78
CA GLU A 307 22.75 4.45 -52.65
C GLU A 307 22.39 3.05 -53.17
N GLY A 308 21.33 2.42 -52.64
CA GLY A 308 20.92 1.06 -53.01
C GLY A 308 21.93 -0.02 -52.61
N ILE A 309 22.63 0.16 -51.48
CA ILE A 309 23.70 -0.73 -51.01
C ILE A 309 23.40 -1.32 -49.63
N ASP A 310 23.81 -2.56 -49.40
CA ASP A 310 23.61 -3.24 -48.11
C ASP A 310 24.75 -3.04 -47.10
N THR A 311 25.89 -2.47 -47.53
CA THR A 311 27.07 -2.36 -46.67
C THR A 311 27.85 -1.08 -46.95
N VAL A 312 28.06 -0.30 -45.90
CA VAL A 312 28.83 0.95 -45.91
C VAL A 312 30.21 0.69 -45.32
N TYR A 313 31.27 1.01 -46.07
CA TYR A 313 32.65 0.81 -45.66
C TYR A 313 33.23 2.10 -45.09
N GLY A 314 33.76 2.03 -43.86
CA GLY A 314 34.67 3.02 -43.30
C GLY A 314 36.13 2.65 -43.54
N ARG A 315 37.06 3.46 -43.04
CA ARG A 315 38.51 3.28 -43.23
C ARG A 315 39.06 1.96 -42.68
N SER A 316 38.45 1.42 -41.62
CA SER A 316 38.92 0.19 -40.94
C SER A 316 37.80 -0.79 -40.58
N MET A 317 36.54 -0.34 -40.67
CA MET A 317 35.35 -1.07 -40.24
C MET A 317 34.28 -0.97 -41.32
N LYS A 318 33.29 -1.86 -41.31
CA LYS A 318 32.12 -1.78 -42.20
C LYS A 318 30.85 -1.92 -41.37
N VAL A 319 29.77 -1.29 -41.83
CA VAL A 319 28.43 -1.43 -41.25
C VAL A 319 27.52 -2.01 -42.32
N THR A 320 26.89 -3.14 -42.02
CA THR A 320 25.89 -3.76 -42.89
C THR A 320 24.51 -3.29 -42.48
N VAL A 321 23.76 -2.73 -43.42
CA VAL A 321 22.38 -2.28 -43.25
C VAL A 321 21.53 -3.15 -44.16
N LYS A 322 20.82 -4.11 -43.57
CA LYS A 322 19.88 -4.96 -44.31
C LYS A 322 18.47 -4.67 -43.84
N GLY A 323 17.64 -4.17 -44.75
CA GLY A 323 16.19 -4.15 -44.55
C GLY A 323 15.65 -5.56 -44.66
N GLN A 324 14.94 -6.03 -43.63
CA GLN A 324 14.22 -7.30 -43.68
C GLN A 324 12.74 -6.99 -43.52
N GLN A 325 11.90 -7.50 -44.43
CA GLN A 325 10.46 -7.51 -44.19
C GLN A 325 10.18 -8.46 -43.02
N THR A 326 9.78 -7.89 -41.89
CA THR A 326 9.36 -8.64 -40.71
C THR A 326 7.90 -8.40 -40.46
N LEU A 327 7.13 -9.46 -40.22
CA LEU A 327 5.77 -9.34 -39.72
C LEU A 327 5.82 -8.89 -38.26
N ARG A 328 5.25 -7.73 -37.96
CA ARG A 328 5.07 -7.26 -36.58
C ARG A 328 3.60 -7.37 -36.19
N PHE A 329 3.36 -8.05 -35.08
CA PHE A 329 2.05 -8.05 -34.43
C PHE A 329 1.86 -6.76 -33.60
N PRO A 330 0.61 -6.35 -33.34
CA PRO A 330 0.30 -5.14 -32.56
C PRO A 330 0.99 -5.08 -31.19
N PRO A 331 1.25 -3.86 -30.67
CA PRO A 331 1.75 -3.65 -29.31
C PRO A 331 0.77 -4.18 -28.27
N LYS A 332 1.25 -4.41 -27.04
CA LYS A 332 0.53 -5.17 -26.00
C LYS A 332 -0.85 -4.58 -25.69
N GLU A 333 -0.97 -3.26 -25.71
CA GLU A 333 -2.19 -2.51 -25.44
C GLU A 333 -3.29 -2.79 -26.49
N GLU A 334 -2.92 -3.20 -27.70
CA GLU A 334 -3.81 -3.37 -28.86
C GLU A 334 -4.02 -4.84 -29.26
N ARG A 335 -3.48 -5.79 -28.48
CA ARG A 335 -3.56 -7.23 -28.80
C ARG A 335 -4.91 -7.87 -28.53
N GLY A 336 -5.89 -7.16 -27.97
CA GLY A 336 -7.20 -7.71 -27.59
C GLY A 336 -7.90 -8.44 -28.75
N ALA A 337 -7.99 -7.78 -29.91
CA ALA A 337 -8.60 -8.36 -31.11
C ALA A 337 -7.79 -9.55 -31.68
N LEU A 338 -6.46 -9.47 -31.63
CA LEU A 338 -5.57 -10.55 -32.08
C LEU A 338 -5.74 -11.80 -31.20
N VAL A 339 -5.80 -11.63 -29.87
CA VAL A 339 -5.98 -12.73 -28.92
C VAL A 339 -7.35 -13.40 -29.10
N ALA A 340 -8.41 -12.60 -29.30
CA ALA A 340 -9.75 -13.14 -29.59
C ALA A 340 -9.76 -13.99 -30.85
N MET A 341 -9.19 -13.47 -31.95
CA MET A 341 -9.09 -14.19 -33.22
C MET A 341 -8.27 -15.48 -33.10
N LEU A 342 -7.12 -15.45 -32.41
CA LEU A 342 -6.29 -16.64 -32.19
C LEU A 342 -6.99 -17.72 -31.35
N ARG A 343 -7.86 -17.32 -30.41
CA ARG A 343 -8.67 -18.25 -29.62
C ARG A 343 -9.79 -18.88 -30.44
N GLU A 344 -10.50 -18.09 -31.26
CA GLU A 344 -11.51 -18.60 -32.19
C GLU A 344 -10.92 -19.57 -33.22
N ALA A 345 -9.70 -19.28 -33.69
CA ALA A 345 -8.96 -20.16 -34.59
C ALA A 345 -8.34 -21.39 -33.90
N GLY A 346 -8.43 -21.52 -32.56
CA GLY A 346 -7.82 -22.62 -31.80
C GLY A 346 -6.29 -22.62 -31.80
N LEU A 347 -5.65 -21.52 -32.22
CA LEU A 347 -4.20 -21.39 -32.37
C LEU A 347 -3.54 -20.75 -31.14
N PHE A 348 -4.33 -20.20 -30.22
CA PHE A 348 -3.80 -19.48 -29.05
C PHE A 348 -2.88 -20.34 -28.19
N GLU A 349 -3.25 -21.58 -27.89
CA GLU A 349 -2.44 -22.50 -27.07
C GLU A 349 -1.09 -22.86 -27.72
N GLN A 350 -0.93 -22.68 -29.03
CA GLN A 350 0.32 -22.96 -29.75
C GLN A 350 1.30 -21.78 -29.74
N VAL A 351 0.81 -20.56 -29.50
CA VAL A 351 1.59 -19.31 -29.56
C VAL A 351 1.62 -18.57 -28.22
N ALA A 352 0.81 -19.00 -27.26
CA ALA A 352 0.78 -18.46 -25.92
C ALA A 352 1.97 -19.00 -25.13
N ASP A 353 2.97 -18.15 -24.96
CA ASP A 353 4.08 -18.44 -24.08
C ASP A 353 3.75 -18.04 -22.63
N ILE A 354 4.31 -18.77 -21.67
CA ILE A 354 4.14 -18.45 -20.26
C ILE A 354 5.08 -17.29 -19.94
N ASP A 355 4.52 -16.13 -19.63
CA ASP A 355 5.27 -15.01 -19.08
C ASP A 355 5.76 -15.37 -17.67
N THR A 356 6.93 -15.98 -17.60
CA THR A 356 7.57 -16.45 -16.36
C THR A 356 7.82 -15.29 -15.38
N THR A 357 7.92 -14.05 -15.86
CA THR A 357 8.09 -12.86 -15.01
C THR A 357 6.78 -12.49 -14.34
N LYS A 358 5.66 -12.50 -15.06
CA LYS A 358 4.33 -12.32 -14.46
C LYS A 358 3.93 -13.51 -13.59
N LEU A 359 4.20 -14.73 -14.02
CA LEU A 359 3.95 -15.93 -13.23
C LEU A 359 4.72 -15.87 -11.91
N ARG A 360 5.98 -15.42 -11.95
CA ARG A 360 6.79 -15.17 -10.75
C ARG A 360 6.19 -14.09 -9.83
N LYS A 361 5.61 -13.03 -10.39
CA LYS A 361 4.91 -11.98 -9.62
C LYS A 361 3.61 -12.48 -9.01
N LEU A 362 2.92 -13.41 -9.68
CA LEU A 362 1.65 -14.01 -9.23
C LEU A 362 1.84 -15.19 -8.27
N LEU A 363 3.04 -15.79 -8.19
CA LEU A 363 3.37 -16.88 -7.26
C LEU A 363 2.83 -16.68 -5.83
N PRO A 364 2.93 -15.48 -5.21
CA PRO A 364 2.42 -15.23 -3.85
C PRO A 364 0.89 -15.35 -3.73
N ASP A 365 0.16 -15.15 -4.82
CA ASP A 365 -1.30 -15.08 -4.86
C ASP A 365 -1.94 -16.38 -5.37
N LEU A 366 -1.14 -17.30 -5.94
CA LEU A 366 -1.62 -18.59 -6.42
C LEU A 366 -1.98 -19.55 -5.27
N PRO A 367 -2.99 -20.43 -5.47
CA PRO A 367 -3.37 -21.48 -4.53
C PRO A 367 -2.17 -22.37 -4.11
N PRO A 368 -2.11 -22.84 -2.84
CA PRO A 368 -0.96 -23.59 -2.32
C PRO A 368 -0.58 -24.84 -3.13
N ASN A 369 -1.57 -25.60 -3.61
CA ASN A 369 -1.38 -26.79 -4.43
C ASN A 369 -0.70 -26.49 -5.77
N VAL A 370 -1.05 -25.36 -6.39
CA VAL A 370 -0.46 -24.91 -7.66
C VAL A 370 0.95 -24.38 -7.44
N ARG A 371 1.19 -23.66 -6.33
CA ARG A 371 2.52 -23.16 -5.96
C ARG A 371 3.51 -24.30 -5.68
N GLU A 372 3.05 -25.35 -5.02
CA GLU A 372 3.86 -26.54 -4.72
C GLU A 372 4.27 -27.28 -6.00
N GLN A 373 3.33 -27.45 -6.94
CA GLN A 373 3.61 -28.04 -8.25
C GLN A 373 4.54 -27.17 -9.11
N LEU A 374 4.36 -25.84 -9.10
CA LEU A 374 5.25 -24.92 -9.81
C LEU A 374 6.64 -24.83 -9.15
N GLY A 375 6.75 -25.10 -7.85
CA GLY A 375 8.01 -25.12 -7.11
C GLY A 375 9.02 -26.12 -7.67
N ALA A 376 8.56 -27.22 -8.28
CA ALA A 376 9.41 -28.22 -8.93
C ALA A 376 10.18 -27.68 -10.16
N PHE A 377 9.77 -26.54 -10.72
CA PHE A 377 10.37 -25.93 -11.91
C PHE A 377 11.23 -24.70 -11.61
N LEU A 378 11.30 -24.26 -10.34
CA LEU A 378 12.05 -23.06 -9.94
C LEU A 378 13.51 -23.40 -9.59
N GLN A 379 14.46 -22.94 -10.39
CA GLN A 379 15.90 -23.00 -10.06
C GLN A 379 16.39 -21.65 -9.52
N LYS A 380 17.17 -21.66 -8.43
CA LYS A 380 17.84 -20.47 -7.90
C LYS A 380 19.12 -20.22 -8.72
N VAL A 381 19.14 -19.17 -9.53
CA VAL A 381 20.33 -18.74 -10.29
C VAL A 381 20.73 -17.32 -9.87
N LEU A 382 22.03 -17.13 -9.61
CA LEU A 382 22.66 -15.81 -9.49
C LEU A 382 23.11 -15.38 -10.89
N GLU A 383 22.52 -14.29 -11.42
CA GLU A 383 22.89 -13.74 -12.73
C GLU A 383 23.74 -12.47 -12.59
N TYR A 384 24.85 -12.45 -13.33
CA TYR A 384 25.64 -11.28 -13.69
C TYR A 384 25.77 -11.26 -15.22
N ARG A 385 25.83 -10.09 -15.87
CA ARG A 385 25.92 -10.03 -17.35
C ARG A 385 26.81 -8.90 -17.86
N VAL A 386 27.80 -9.22 -18.71
CA VAL A 386 28.49 -8.31 -19.66
C VAL A 386 29.12 -9.14 -20.81
N THR A 387 29.01 -8.73 -22.09
CA THR A 387 30.12 -8.74 -23.10
C THR A 387 29.77 -8.23 -24.51
N SER A 388 30.77 -7.65 -25.19
CA SER A 388 30.85 -7.34 -26.63
C SER A 388 32.16 -7.89 -27.24
N ALA A 389 32.19 -8.24 -28.54
CA ALA A 389 33.34 -8.88 -29.21
C ALA A 389 33.91 -8.11 -30.43
N LYS A 390 35.22 -8.27 -30.67
CA LYS A 390 35.97 -7.78 -31.85
C LYS A 390 36.19 -8.90 -32.89
N ARG A 391 36.59 -8.48 -34.09
CA ARG A 391 36.75 -9.23 -35.35
C ARG A 391 37.25 -10.67 -35.24
#